data_AF-A0A970KS11-F1
#
_entry.id   AF-A0A970KS11-F1
#
_cell.length_a   1.000
_cell.length_b   1.000
_cell.length_c   1.000
_cell.angle_alpha   90.00
_cell.angle_beta   90.00
_cell.angle_gamma   90.00
#
_symmetry.space_group_name_H-M   'P 1'
#
loop_
_entity.id
_entity.type
_entity.pdbx_description
1 polymer ?
#
loop_
_entity_poly.entity_id
_entity_poly.type
_entity_poly.pdbx_seq_one_letter_code
_entity_poly.pdbx_strand_id
1 'polypeptide(L)'
;MNGPGAFDLVGLLLERFGLPATVEREIAAEDEMLLWPLEHHGGDLALARADYFADGVRILSLLRQLVAWRWGSWERVGSLLDFAAGYGRLTRLLVHTLPPERLAVAEILPGALDFQRERFGVATLPSTAQPERFACARTFQLVLAGSLFTHLPRAAFTGWLGRLAALVAPGGLLVFSAHDLGLRPAGEPPPADGFLFEPRSESRALAREEYGSTWVSEAFVRAALAEAAPGRDCLRLPRAYCGFQDLYLVGAPGETLAPPPVLDLGPDGHVEKVAFPGRERLSLSGWARDPSTDSPPAAVELHLGDGRSLSLTRFSVRPDLPWPGPCGWQTEVELPAAANPGSWPLVVLAYGTGGSRSILHAGSVASAHVAAERARREALFAEASRRHVRLGWEHEVLRARLAAMEASRFWKLRCGWFAIKRALGLTEER
;
A
#
# COMPACT_ATOMS: atom_id res chain seq x y z
N MET A 1 -5.84 27.98 -4.64
CA MET A 1 -4.76 28.90 -4.22
C MET A 1 -4.70 28.90 -2.71
N ASN A 2 -3.58 28.46 -2.14
CA ASN A 2 -3.39 28.48 -0.69
C ASN A 2 -3.19 29.94 -0.25
N GLY A 3 -3.94 30.40 0.75
CA GLY A 3 -3.82 31.77 1.27
C GLY A 3 -2.42 32.04 1.85
N PRO A 4 -1.98 33.31 1.90
CA PRO A 4 -0.70 33.68 2.47
C PRO A 4 -0.64 33.25 3.95
N GLY A 5 0.25 32.30 4.26
CA GLY A 5 0.40 31.70 5.60
C GLY A 5 0.10 30.19 5.68
N ALA A 6 -0.39 29.56 4.60
CA ALA A 6 -0.54 28.12 4.55
C ALA A 6 0.82 27.43 4.32
N PHE A 7 1.21 26.56 5.22
CA PHE A 7 2.42 25.74 5.11
C PHE A 7 2.34 24.80 3.90
N ASP A 8 3.43 24.77 3.14
CA ASP A 8 3.54 23.99 1.93
C ASP A 8 3.93 22.54 2.23
N LEU A 9 2.96 21.73 2.68
CA LEU A 9 3.15 20.30 2.98
C LEU A 9 3.78 19.55 1.81
N VAL A 10 3.29 19.79 0.60
CA VAL A 10 3.78 19.14 -0.62
C VAL A 10 5.21 19.60 -0.91
N GLY A 11 5.50 20.90 -0.83
CA GLY A 11 6.86 21.41 -1.02
C GLY A 11 7.87 20.83 -0.03
N LEU A 12 7.52 20.77 1.26
CA LEU A 12 8.36 20.14 2.27
C LEU A 12 8.59 18.65 1.94
N LEU A 13 7.54 17.92 1.57
CA LEU A 13 7.67 16.52 1.20
C LEU A 13 8.63 16.34 0.03
N LEU A 14 8.44 17.11 -1.05
CA LEU A 14 9.30 17.06 -2.23
C LEU A 14 10.76 17.37 -1.89
N GLU A 15 11.01 18.43 -1.12
CA GLU A 15 12.34 18.81 -0.65
C GLU A 15 13.01 17.67 0.14
N ARG A 16 12.27 17.06 1.09
CA ARG A 16 12.77 15.97 1.94
C ARG A 16 13.08 14.70 1.17
N PHE A 17 12.58 14.54 -0.06
CA PHE A 17 12.88 13.43 -0.95
C PHE A 17 13.76 13.82 -2.15
N GLY A 18 14.39 15.00 -2.07
CA GLY A 18 15.36 15.48 -3.07
C GLY A 18 14.72 15.80 -4.42
N LEU A 19 13.45 16.17 -4.43
CA LEU A 19 12.73 16.60 -5.63
C LEU A 19 12.71 18.14 -5.71
N PRO A 20 12.82 18.71 -6.92
CA PRO A 20 12.90 20.15 -7.07
C PRO A 20 11.56 20.82 -6.79
N ALA A 21 11.60 22.08 -6.37
CA ALA A 21 10.39 22.88 -6.18
C ALA A 21 9.58 23.09 -7.48
N THR A 22 10.19 22.85 -8.65
CA THR A 22 9.59 22.95 -9.99
C THR A 22 8.71 21.76 -10.37
N VAL A 23 8.57 20.74 -9.51
CA VAL A 23 7.61 19.65 -9.71
C VAL A 23 6.21 20.24 -9.91
N GLU A 24 5.53 19.81 -10.98
CA GLU A 24 4.17 20.21 -11.28
C GLU A 24 3.21 19.76 -10.17
N ARG A 25 2.50 20.74 -9.61
CA ARG A 25 1.62 20.58 -8.45
C ARG A 25 0.15 20.61 -8.80
N GLU A 26 -0.20 21.05 -9.99
CA GLU A 26 -1.56 20.93 -10.49
C GLU A 26 -1.93 19.46 -10.64
N ILE A 27 -3.16 19.14 -10.26
CA ILE A 27 -3.74 17.80 -10.41
C ILE A 27 -5.05 18.01 -11.15
N ALA A 28 -5.29 17.20 -12.18
CA ALA A 28 -6.53 17.26 -12.94
C ALA A 28 -7.74 17.03 -12.01
N ALA A 29 -8.85 17.70 -12.31
CA ALA A 29 -10.06 17.61 -11.49
C ALA A 29 -10.66 16.20 -11.50
N GLU A 30 -10.44 15.46 -12.58
CA GLU A 30 -10.91 14.10 -12.81
C GLU A 30 -9.96 13.02 -12.28
N ASP A 31 -8.82 13.39 -11.69
CA ASP A 31 -7.83 12.42 -11.21
C ASP A 31 -8.36 11.64 -9.99
N GLU A 32 -8.84 10.41 -10.24
CA GLU A 32 -9.39 9.52 -9.22
C GLU A 32 -8.38 9.20 -8.10
N MET A 33 -7.07 9.27 -8.38
CA MET A 33 -6.03 9.06 -7.37
C MET A 33 -5.96 10.21 -6.35
N LEU A 34 -6.49 11.40 -6.68
CA LEU A 34 -6.68 12.49 -5.71
C LEU A 34 -8.09 12.48 -5.12
N LEU A 35 -9.12 12.19 -5.92
CA LEU A 35 -10.50 12.19 -5.46
C LEU A 35 -10.74 11.15 -4.35
N TRP A 36 -10.11 9.98 -4.46
CA TRP A 36 -10.20 8.94 -3.43
C TRP A 36 -9.70 9.43 -2.06
N PRO A 37 -8.45 9.90 -1.89
CA PRO A 37 -7.99 10.40 -0.59
C PRO A 37 -8.76 11.66 -0.16
N LEU A 38 -9.23 12.49 -1.09
CA LEU A 38 -10.07 13.65 -0.75
C LEU A 38 -11.36 13.23 -0.03
N GLU A 39 -12.03 12.19 -0.50
CA GLU A 39 -13.21 11.64 0.17
C GLU A 39 -12.86 11.00 1.51
N HIS A 40 -11.74 10.26 1.57
CA HIS A 40 -11.29 9.61 2.81
C HIS A 40 -10.91 10.60 3.91
N HIS A 41 -10.44 11.79 3.52
CA HIS A 41 -10.10 12.91 4.39
C HIS A 41 -11.24 13.92 4.57
N GLY A 42 -12.47 13.55 4.21
CA GLY A 42 -13.65 14.39 4.45
C GLY A 42 -13.63 15.73 3.71
N GLY A 43 -12.96 15.80 2.55
CA GLY A 43 -12.83 17.00 1.73
C GLY A 43 -11.61 17.86 2.02
N ASP A 44 -10.69 17.44 2.91
CA ASP A 44 -9.45 18.16 3.15
C ASP A 44 -8.46 17.97 1.99
N LEU A 45 -8.42 18.98 1.11
CA LEU A 45 -7.57 18.99 -0.06
C LEU A 45 -6.07 19.01 0.28
N ALA A 46 -5.66 19.62 1.39
CA ALA A 46 -4.25 19.68 1.75
C ALA A 46 -3.72 18.28 2.11
N LEU A 47 -4.52 17.51 2.86
CA LEU A 47 -4.22 16.12 3.20
C LEU A 47 -4.25 15.21 1.97
N ALA A 48 -5.30 15.32 1.16
CA ALA A 48 -5.45 14.52 -0.04
C ALA A 48 -4.27 14.71 -1.00
N ARG A 49 -3.80 15.95 -1.13
CA ARG A 49 -2.60 16.26 -1.92
C ARG A 49 -1.34 15.70 -1.27
N ALA A 50 -1.18 15.80 0.05
CA ALA A 50 -0.02 15.24 0.73
C ALA A 50 0.07 13.73 0.50
N ASP A 51 -1.04 12.99 0.64
CA ASP A 51 -1.12 11.55 0.37
C ASP A 51 -0.82 11.22 -1.10
N TYR A 52 -1.41 11.99 -2.02
CA TYR A 52 -1.19 11.84 -3.45
C TYR A 52 0.31 11.93 -3.80
N PHE A 53 1.01 12.95 -3.30
CA PHE A 53 2.44 13.12 -3.55
C PHE A 53 3.30 12.12 -2.76
N ALA A 54 2.89 11.74 -1.55
CA ALA A 54 3.55 10.72 -0.74
C ALA A 54 3.62 9.38 -1.47
N ASP A 55 2.52 8.94 -2.06
CA ASP A 55 2.49 7.72 -2.86
C ASP A 55 3.39 7.81 -4.09
N GLY A 56 3.32 8.93 -4.84
CA GLY A 56 4.20 9.14 -5.99
C GLY A 56 5.68 9.06 -5.61
N VAL A 57 6.06 9.67 -4.48
CA VAL A 57 7.43 9.64 -3.94
C VAL A 57 7.85 8.25 -3.51
N ARG A 58 6.98 7.47 -2.86
CA ARG A 58 7.24 6.06 -2.49
C ARG A 58 7.51 5.23 -3.75
N ILE A 59 6.69 5.37 -4.78
CA ILE A 59 6.85 4.66 -6.05
C ILE A 59 8.16 5.06 -6.74
N LEU A 60 8.46 6.35 -6.83
CA LEU A 60 9.72 6.81 -7.43
C LEU A 60 10.94 6.30 -6.65
N SER A 61 10.88 6.27 -5.32
CA SER A 61 11.99 5.81 -4.48
C SER A 61 12.27 4.33 -4.69
N LEU A 62 11.22 3.51 -4.84
CA LEU A 62 11.34 2.11 -5.24
C LEU A 62 11.97 1.97 -6.63
N LEU A 63 11.49 2.73 -7.62
CA LEU A 63 12.03 2.68 -8.98
C LEU A 63 13.50 3.12 -9.04
N ARG A 64 13.91 4.12 -8.25
CA ARG A 64 15.32 4.53 -8.15
C ARG A 64 16.21 3.37 -7.71
N GLN A 65 15.76 2.56 -6.75
CA GLN A 65 16.50 1.37 -6.30
C GLN A 65 16.54 0.29 -7.38
N LEU A 66 15.43 0.04 -8.08
CA LEU A 66 15.38 -0.95 -9.16
C LEU A 66 16.27 -0.55 -10.35
N VAL A 67 16.27 0.73 -10.73
CA VAL A 67 17.14 1.26 -11.79
C VAL A 67 18.60 1.20 -11.37
N ALA A 68 18.92 1.56 -10.12
CA ALA A 68 20.28 1.43 -9.60
C ALA A 68 20.76 -0.02 -9.60
N TRP A 69 19.91 -0.95 -9.18
CA TRP A 69 20.21 -2.38 -9.22
C TRP A 69 20.41 -2.90 -10.65
N ARG A 70 19.52 -2.55 -11.58
CA ARG A 70 19.52 -3.13 -12.93
C ARG A 70 20.52 -2.49 -13.88
N TRP A 71 20.66 -1.16 -13.83
CA TRP A 71 21.46 -0.39 -14.79
C TRP A 71 22.52 0.49 -14.12
N GLY A 72 22.51 0.63 -12.80
CA GLY A 72 23.43 1.48 -12.04
C GLY A 72 22.90 2.90 -11.82
N SER A 73 22.27 3.50 -12.83
CA SER A 73 21.75 4.86 -12.75
C SER A 73 20.72 5.18 -13.84
N TRP A 74 19.99 6.28 -13.67
CA TRP A 74 18.93 6.71 -14.60
C TRP A 74 19.47 7.23 -15.94
N GLU A 75 20.70 7.72 -15.99
CA GLU A 75 21.34 8.19 -17.23
C GLU A 75 21.47 7.08 -18.28
N ARG A 76 21.52 5.82 -17.82
CA ARG A 76 21.60 4.60 -18.63
C ARG A 76 20.23 4.05 -19.05
N VAL A 77 19.15 4.67 -18.59
CA VAL A 77 17.79 4.35 -19.05
C VAL A 77 17.51 5.17 -20.31
N GLY A 78 17.44 4.48 -21.45
CA GLY A 78 17.23 5.07 -22.76
C GLY A 78 15.76 5.35 -23.07
N SER A 79 14.84 4.56 -22.52
CA SER A 79 13.40 4.73 -22.74
C SER A 79 12.55 4.06 -21.65
N LEU A 80 11.50 4.76 -21.22
CA LEU A 80 10.53 4.29 -20.23
C LEU A 80 9.10 4.43 -20.80
N LEU A 81 8.27 3.40 -20.59
CA LEU A 81 6.82 3.45 -20.76
C LEU A 81 6.14 3.36 -19.39
N ASP A 82 5.39 4.39 -19.01
CA ASP A 82 4.48 4.40 -17.87
C ASP A 82 3.08 4.04 -18.38
N PHE A 83 2.70 2.77 -18.22
CA PHE A 83 1.46 2.21 -18.76
C PHE A 83 0.36 2.17 -17.69
N ALA A 84 -0.85 2.59 -18.07
CA ALA A 84 -1.95 2.87 -17.14
C ALA A 84 -1.57 3.94 -16.09
N ALA A 85 -0.95 5.02 -16.56
CA ALA A 85 -0.36 6.05 -15.71
C ALA A 85 -1.40 6.96 -15.00
N GLY A 86 -2.69 6.83 -15.33
CA GLY A 86 -3.74 7.73 -14.87
C GLY A 86 -3.43 9.16 -15.30
N TYR A 87 -3.61 10.14 -14.41
CA TYR A 87 -3.26 11.56 -14.66
C TYR A 87 -1.81 11.91 -14.22
N GLY A 88 -0.94 10.90 -14.10
CA GLY A 88 0.50 11.09 -13.95
C GLY A 88 0.95 11.43 -12.53
N ARG A 89 0.40 10.74 -11.52
CA ARG A 89 0.87 10.82 -10.11
C ARG A 89 2.37 10.54 -9.98
N LEU A 90 2.83 9.52 -10.71
CA LEU A 90 4.24 9.16 -10.78
C LEU A 90 4.96 9.96 -11.88
N THR A 91 4.36 10.08 -13.06
CA THR A 91 4.96 10.70 -14.25
C THR A 91 5.48 12.12 -13.99
N ARG A 92 4.72 12.92 -13.22
CA ARG A 92 5.12 14.28 -12.78
C ARG A 92 6.45 14.32 -12.01
N LEU A 93 6.84 13.21 -11.38
CA LEU A 93 8.10 13.08 -10.66
C LEU A 93 9.19 12.45 -11.54
N LEU A 94 8.80 11.51 -12.42
CA LEU A 94 9.71 10.86 -13.36
C LEU A 94 10.35 11.85 -14.33
N VAL A 95 9.66 12.90 -14.77
CA VAL A 95 10.25 13.93 -15.65
C VAL A 95 11.41 14.71 -15.05
N HIS A 96 11.59 14.65 -13.72
CA HIS A 96 12.77 15.20 -13.03
C HIS A 96 13.91 14.19 -12.87
N THR A 97 13.70 12.96 -13.31
CA THR A 97 14.65 11.86 -13.22
C THR A 97 15.09 11.38 -14.62
N LEU A 98 14.18 11.42 -15.59
CA LEU A 98 14.39 11.07 -16.99
C LEU A 98 13.85 12.20 -17.88
N PRO A 99 14.58 12.64 -18.92
CA PRO A 99 14.08 13.69 -19.80
C PRO A 99 12.78 13.25 -20.51
N PRO A 100 11.79 14.16 -20.70
CA PRO A 100 10.48 13.81 -21.25
C PRO A 100 10.51 13.08 -22.60
N GLU A 101 11.52 13.32 -23.43
CA GLU A 101 11.68 12.69 -24.75
C GLU A 101 11.95 11.17 -24.66
N ARG A 102 12.44 10.71 -23.49
CA ARG A 102 12.65 9.29 -23.19
C ARG A 102 11.51 8.67 -22.41
N LEU A 103 10.48 9.45 -22.06
CA LEU A 103 9.33 9.00 -21.30
C LEU A 103 8.08 9.00 -22.18
N ALA A 104 7.45 7.84 -22.31
CA ALA A 104 6.14 7.70 -22.89
C ALA A 104 5.12 7.29 -21.82
N VAL A 105 3.89 7.74 -22.00
CA VAL A 105 2.74 7.39 -21.18
C VAL A 105 1.71 6.68 -22.04
N ALA A 106 1.11 5.61 -21.53
CA ALA A 106 -0.07 5.02 -22.13
C ALA A 106 -1.24 5.01 -21.15
N GLU A 107 -2.41 5.43 -21.62
CA GLU A 107 -3.61 5.58 -20.79
C GLU A 107 -4.88 5.43 -21.64
N ILE A 108 -5.95 4.87 -21.06
CA ILE A 108 -7.23 4.67 -21.75
C ILE A 108 -8.09 5.94 -21.74
N LEU A 109 -7.91 6.81 -20.73
CA LEU A 109 -8.65 8.05 -20.57
C LEU A 109 -8.03 9.18 -21.43
N PRO A 110 -8.75 9.74 -22.42
CA PRO A 110 -8.20 10.80 -23.28
C PRO A 110 -7.81 12.06 -22.51
N GLY A 111 -8.62 12.47 -21.52
CA GLY A 111 -8.33 13.65 -20.69
C GLY A 111 -7.04 13.51 -19.89
N ALA A 112 -6.68 12.29 -19.50
CA ALA A 112 -5.42 12.02 -18.82
C ALA A 112 -4.21 12.14 -19.77
N LEU A 113 -4.34 11.62 -21.00
CA LEU A 113 -3.31 11.81 -22.03
C LEU A 113 -3.11 13.30 -22.35
N ASP A 114 -4.19 14.05 -22.51
CA ASP A 114 -4.11 15.48 -22.83
C ASP A 114 -3.44 16.27 -21.69
N PHE A 115 -3.85 16.01 -20.44
CA PHE A 115 -3.26 16.64 -19.26
C PHE A 115 -1.75 16.37 -19.17
N GLN A 116 -1.34 15.11 -19.31
CA GLN A 116 0.08 14.74 -19.20
C GLN A 116 0.93 15.29 -20.34
N ARG A 117 0.39 15.31 -21.57
CA ARG A 117 1.06 15.93 -22.73
C ARG A 117 1.26 17.42 -22.51
N GLU A 118 0.26 18.14 -22.03
CA GLU A 118 0.31 19.59 -21.79
C GLU A 118 1.23 19.94 -20.62
N ARG A 119 1.09 19.25 -19.49
CA ARG A 119 1.78 19.60 -18.23
C ARG A 119 3.20 19.05 -18.16
N PHE A 120 3.48 17.89 -18.77
CA PHE A 120 4.75 17.18 -18.62
C PHE A 120 5.56 17.08 -19.91
N GLY A 121 4.97 17.41 -21.07
CA GLY A 121 5.65 17.35 -22.37
C GLY A 121 6.03 15.93 -22.81
N VAL A 122 5.43 14.90 -22.21
CA VAL A 122 5.72 13.49 -22.50
C VAL A 122 4.98 13.02 -23.74
N ALA A 123 5.52 11.97 -24.40
CA ALA A 123 4.81 11.31 -25.48
C ALA A 123 3.62 10.51 -24.93
N THR A 124 2.43 10.68 -25.50
CA THR A 124 1.21 9.99 -25.04
C THR A 124 0.70 9.00 -26.07
N LEU A 125 0.32 7.81 -25.58
CA LEU A 125 -0.11 6.66 -26.38
C LEU A 125 -1.52 6.26 -25.94
N PRO A 126 -2.55 6.42 -26.79
CA PRO A 126 -3.89 5.95 -26.46
C PRO A 126 -3.89 4.43 -26.23
N SER A 127 -4.35 4.01 -25.06
CA SER A 127 -4.57 2.62 -24.72
C SER A 127 -6.01 2.18 -25.00
N THR A 128 -6.31 0.92 -24.72
CA THR A 128 -7.61 0.29 -24.98
C THR A 128 -7.90 -0.70 -23.84
N ALA A 129 -9.12 -1.23 -23.73
CA ALA A 129 -9.41 -2.34 -22.81
C ALA A 129 -8.85 -3.68 -23.33
N GLN A 130 -8.74 -3.83 -24.65
CA GLN A 130 -8.31 -5.03 -25.37
C GLN A 130 -6.80 -4.96 -25.70
N PRO A 131 -5.95 -5.85 -25.14
CA PRO A 131 -4.50 -5.84 -25.33
C PRO A 131 -4.06 -5.92 -26.81
N GLU A 132 -4.75 -6.72 -27.61
CA GLU A 132 -4.46 -6.96 -29.03
C GLU A 132 -4.69 -5.72 -29.91
N ARG A 133 -5.50 -4.75 -29.42
CA ARG A 133 -5.77 -3.49 -30.12
C ARG A 133 -4.78 -2.39 -29.76
N PHE A 134 -3.91 -2.60 -28.77
CA PHE A 134 -2.95 -1.58 -28.35
C PHE A 134 -1.86 -1.37 -29.41
N ALA A 135 -1.95 -0.28 -30.16
CA ALA A 135 -1.03 0.04 -31.24
C ALA A 135 0.25 0.69 -30.70
N CYS A 136 1.32 -0.09 -30.60
CA CYS A 136 2.64 0.39 -30.21
C CYS A 136 3.71 -0.51 -30.84
N ALA A 137 4.47 0.03 -31.79
CA ALA A 137 5.54 -0.69 -32.49
C ALA A 137 6.92 -0.50 -31.83
N ARG A 138 7.04 0.48 -30.92
CA ARG A 138 8.27 0.78 -30.18
C ARG A 138 8.41 -0.14 -28.97
N THR A 139 9.65 -0.45 -28.63
CA THR A 139 10.00 -1.14 -27.39
C THR A 139 10.70 -0.18 -26.43
N PHE A 140 10.69 -0.53 -25.14
CA PHE A 140 11.18 0.31 -24.06
C PHE A 140 12.15 -0.48 -23.19
N GLN A 141 13.17 0.21 -22.67
CA GLN A 141 14.10 -0.41 -21.73
C GLN A 141 13.43 -0.66 -20.37
N LEU A 142 12.51 0.20 -19.94
CA LEU A 142 11.67 -0.02 -18.77
C LEU A 142 10.19 0.13 -19.15
N VAL A 143 9.39 -0.91 -18.94
CA VAL A 143 7.93 -0.86 -19.02
C VAL A 143 7.38 -0.97 -17.61
N LEU A 144 6.61 0.02 -17.17
CA LEU A 144 5.97 0.05 -15.86
C LEU A 144 4.46 -0.06 -16.03
N ALA A 145 3.83 -0.93 -15.24
CA ALA A 145 2.38 -1.02 -15.11
C ALA A 145 1.99 -1.16 -13.63
N GLY A 146 1.98 -0.02 -12.94
CA GLY A 146 1.61 0.06 -11.53
C GLY A 146 0.09 0.04 -11.36
N SER A 147 -0.42 -0.81 -10.47
CA SER A 147 -1.85 -0.92 -10.13
C SER A 147 -2.79 -1.16 -11.31
N LEU A 148 -2.31 -1.80 -12.39
CA LEU A 148 -3.19 -2.25 -13.47
C LEU A 148 -3.70 -3.68 -13.20
N PHE A 149 -2.77 -4.61 -12.97
CA PHE A 149 -3.07 -6.03 -12.82
C PHE A 149 -3.84 -6.37 -11.53
N THR A 150 -3.99 -5.39 -10.64
CA THR A 150 -4.88 -5.40 -9.47
C THR A 150 -6.36 -5.30 -9.82
N HIS A 151 -6.72 -5.01 -11.08
CA HIS A 151 -8.11 -4.78 -11.49
C HIS A 151 -8.56 -5.60 -12.70
N LEU A 152 -7.66 -6.33 -13.36
CA LEU A 152 -7.97 -6.98 -14.63
C LEU A 152 -8.67 -8.34 -14.44
N PRO A 153 -9.75 -8.64 -15.19
CA PRO A 153 -10.26 -9.99 -15.31
C PRO A 153 -9.22 -10.89 -16.00
N ARG A 154 -9.31 -12.21 -15.82
CA ARG A 154 -8.27 -13.17 -16.21
C ARG A 154 -7.79 -13.02 -17.66
N ALA A 155 -8.72 -12.96 -18.61
CA ALA A 155 -8.36 -12.88 -20.03
C ALA A 155 -7.56 -11.60 -20.33
N ALA A 156 -7.98 -10.46 -19.78
CA ALA A 156 -7.27 -9.20 -19.91
C ALA A 156 -5.94 -9.24 -19.17
N PHE A 157 -5.87 -9.85 -17.98
CA PHE A 157 -4.62 -10.05 -17.23
C PHE A 157 -3.57 -10.76 -18.09
N THR A 158 -3.88 -11.96 -18.59
CA THR A 158 -2.93 -12.74 -19.41
C THR A 158 -2.58 -12.01 -20.71
N GLY A 159 -3.57 -11.41 -21.39
CA GLY A 159 -3.34 -10.68 -22.63
C GLY A 159 -2.47 -9.43 -22.45
N TRP A 160 -2.69 -8.63 -21.39
CA TRP A 160 -1.85 -7.47 -21.08
C TRP A 160 -0.45 -7.88 -20.64
N LEU A 161 -0.30 -8.98 -19.91
CA LEU A 161 1.01 -9.50 -19.54
C LEU A 161 1.86 -9.82 -20.78
N GLY A 162 1.27 -10.52 -21.76
CA GLY A 162 1.93 -10.82 -23.03
C GLY A 162 2.22 -9.56 -23.84
N ARG A 163 1.24 -8.64 -23.95
CA ARG A 163 1.40 -7.41 -24.71
C ARG A 163 2.50 -6.52 -24.15
N LEU A 164 2.52 -6.30 -22.83
CA LEU A 164 3.52 -5.46 -22.17
C LEU A 164 4.91 -6.12 -22.17
N ALA A 165 4.99 -7.44 -21.99
CA ALA A 165 6.26 -8.17 -22.12
C ALA A 165 6.87 -8.03 -23.52
N ALA A 166 6.04 -8.01 -24.57
CA ALA A 166 6.49 -7.79 -25.96
C ALA A 166 7.00 -6.36 -26.22
N LEU A 167 6.66 -5.39 -25.37
CA LEU A 167 7.18 -4.02 -25.46
C LEU A 167 8.52 -3.86 -24.76
N VAL A 168 9.03 -4.87 -24.05
CA VAL A 168 10.33 -4.81 -23.39
C VAL A 168 11.45 -5.00 -24.40
N ALA A 169 12.32 -4.01 -24.53
CA ALA A 169 13.52 -4.08 -25.37
C ALA A 169 14.53 -5.12 -24.84
N PRO A 170 15.46 -5.63 -25.67
CA PRO A 170 16.53 -6.50 -25.19
C PRO A 170 17.32 -5.88 -24.01
N GLY A 171 17.51 -6.65 -22.94
CA GLY A 171 18.13 -6.16 -21.69
C GLY A 171 17.24 -5.24 -20.84
N GLY A 172 16.01 -5.00 -21.29
CA GLY A 172 15.00 -4.22 -20.58
C GLY A 172 14.32 -4.97 -19.45
N LEU A 173 13.34 -4.32 -18.82
CA LEU A 173 12.58 -4.83 -17.69
C LEU A 173 11.10 -4.45 -17.82
N LEU A 174 10.19 -5.40 -17.64
CA LEU A 174 8.80 -5.11 -17.29
C LEU A 174 8.65 -5.16 -15.77
N VAL A 175 8.02 -4.14 -15.21
CA VAL A 175 7.69 -4.00 -13.80
C VAL A 175 6.19 -3.79 -13.67
N PHE A 176 5.50 -4.70 -12.98
CA PHE A 176 4.06 -4.54 -12.73
C PHE A 176 3.71 -4.97 -11.32
N SER A 177 2.59 -4.47 -10.80
CA SER A 177 2.12 -4.82 -9.46
C SER A 177 0.77 -5.53 -9.47
N ALA A 178 0.56 -6.40 -8.48
CA ALA A 178 -0.69 -7.16 -8.30
C ALA A 178 -1.02 -7.35 -6.80
N HIS A 179 -2.29 -7.61 -6.48
CA HIS A 179 -2.68 -7.97 -5.13
C HIS A 179 -2.40 -9.46 -4.88
N ASP A 180 -1.67 -9.75 -3.80
CA ASP A 180 -1.50 -11.13 -3.35
C ASP A 180 -2.80 -11.68 -2.73
N LEU A 181 -3.08 -12.96 -2.94
CA LEU A 181 -4.21 -13.63 -2.30
C LEU A 181 -4.16 -13.58 -0.76
N GLY A 182 -2.98 -13.44 -0.16
CA GLY A 182 -2.79 -13.27 1.27
C GLY A 182 -3.30 -11.94 1.82
N LEU A 183 -3.68 -10.98 0.97
CA LEU A 183 -4.36 -9.74 1.39
C LEU A 183 -5.85 -9.98 1.72
N ARG A 184 -6.41 -11.13 1.34
CA ARG A 184 -7.79 -11.47 1.63
C ARG A 184 -8.00 -11.78 3.12
N PRO A 185 -9.21 -11.56 3.67
CA PRO A 185 -9.54 -11.92 5.04
C PRO A 185 -9.23 -13.38 5.34
N ALA A 186 -8.69 -13.65 6.53
CA ALA A 186 -8.46 -15.01 7.00
C ALA A 186 -9.80 -15.76 7.18
N GLY A 187 -9.89 -16.98 6.66
CA GLY A 187 -11.04 -17.88 6.87
C GLY A 187 -11.74 -18.35 5.60
N GLU A 188 -11.49 -17.70 4.46
CA GLU A 188 -11.97 -18.18 3.17
C GLU A 188 -10.92 -19.10 2.51
N PRO A 189 -11.31 -20.27 1.98
CA PRO A 189 -10.37 -21.11 1.24
C PRO A 189 -9.87 -20.35 0.01
N PRO A 190 -8.55 -20.39 -0.28
CA PRO A 190 -8.02 -19.74 -1.47
C PRO A 190 -8.60 -20.41 -2.73
N PRO A 191 -8.78 -19.66 -3.84
CA PRO A 191 -9.21 -20.24 -5.10
C PRO A 191 -8.22 -21.32 -5.55
N ALA A 192 -8.72 -22.47 -5.99
CA ALA A 192 -7.88 -23.64 -6.30
C ALA A 192 -6.84 -23.35 -7.40
N ASP A 193 -7.16 -22.46 -8.33
CA ASP A 193 -6.30 -22.04 -9.43
C ASP A 193 -5.51 -20.75 -9.15
N GLY A 194 -5.59 -20.25 -7.91
CA GLY A 194 -4.79 -19.12 -7.45
C GLY A 194 -5.20 -17.77 -8.04
N PHE A 195 -6.44 -17.58 -8.46
CA PHE A 195 -6.92 -16.30 -9.00
C PHE A 195 -8.35 -15.99 -8.53
N LEU A 196 -8.58 -14.75 -8.10
CA LEU A 196 -9.89 -14.21 -7.78
C LEU A 196 -10.08 -12.89 -8.53
N PHE A 197 -11.24 -12.72 -9.15
CA PHE A 197 -11.72 -11.44 -9.67
C PHE A 197 -13.11 -11.15 -9.12
N GLU A 198 -13.32 -9.94 -8.63
CA GLU A 198 -14.61 -9.42 -8.24
C GLU A 198 -14.93 -8.17 -9.08
N PRO A 199 -16.14 -8.04 -9.66
CA PRO A 199 -16.55 -6.84 -10.41
C PRO A 199 -16.90 -5.69 -9.45
N ARG A 200 -15.91 -5.27 -8.68
CA ARG A 200 -15.95 -4.18 -7.71
C ARG A 200 -14.73 -3.32 -7.95
N SER A 201 -14.92 -2.04 -8.19
CA SER A 201 -13.83 -1.08 -8.33
C SER A 201 -14.23 0.26 -7.72
N GLU A 202 -13.20 0.96 -7.27
CA GLU A 202 -13.16 2.37 -6.90
C GLU A 202 -13.30 3.30 -8.12
N SER A 203 -12.98 2.83 -9.33
CA SER A 203 -13.06 3.66 -10.53
C SER A 203 -14.51 3.98 -10.88
N ARG A 204 -14.74 5.24 -11.25
CA ARG A 204 -16.02 5.79 -11.70
C ARG A 204 -16.11 5.83 -13.22
N ALA A 205 -14.96 5.80 -13.89
CA ALA A 205 -14.86 5.93 -15.35
C ALA A 205 -14.98 4.58 -16.09
N LEU A 206 -14.57 3.48 -15.47
CA LEU A 206 -14.46 2.17 -16.12
C LEU A 206 -15.57 1.20 -15.68
N ALA A 207 -16.00 0.34 -16.60
CA ALA A 207 -16.96 -0.71 -16.30
C ALA A 207 -16.35 -1.75 -15.35
N ARG A 208 -17.08 -2.15 -14.30
CA ARG A 208 -16.57 -3.02 -13.24
C ARG A 208 -16.20 -4.42 -13.71
N GLU A 209 -16.81 -4.85 -14.81
CA GLU A 209 -16.56 -6.12 -15.47
C GLU A 209 -15.24 -6.12 -16.25
N GLU A 210 -14.78 -4.93 -16.67
CA GLU A 210 -13.52 -4.73 -17.39
C GLU A 210 -12.40 -4.25 -16.47
N TYR A 211 -12.74 -3.57 -15.37
CA TYR A 211 -11.84 -3.04 -14.36
C TYR A 211 -12.47 -3.19 -12.97
N GLY A 212 -12.18 -4.32 -12.32
CA GLY A 212 -12.74 -4.75 -11.03
C GLY A 212 -11.67 -4.79 -9.94
N SER A 213 -11.67 -5.83 -9.10
CA SER A 213 -10.63 -6.10 -8.11
C SER A 213 -10.13 -7.53 -8.26
N THR A 214 -8.82 -7.68 -8.40
CA THR A 214 -8.16 -8.94 -8.71
C THR A 214 -7.13 -9.28 -7.63
N TRP A 215 -7.11 -10.53 -7.20
CA TRP A 215 -6.09 -11.11 -6.31
C TRP A 215 -5.53 -12.39 -6.91
N VAL A 216 -4.21 -12.57 -6.83
CA VAL A 216 -3.50 -13.66 -7.48
C VAL A 216 -2.50 -14.34 -6.55
N SER A 217 -2.22 -15.61 -6.80
CA SER A 217 -1.04 -16.29 -6.26
C SER A 217 0.16 -16.10 -7.19
N GLU A 218 1.36 -16.23 -6.64
CA GLU A 218 2.58 -16.26 -7.46
C GLU A 218 2.58 -17.40 -8.49
N ALA A 219 2.01 -18.55 -8.16
CA ALA A 219 1.89 -19.68 -9.08
C ALA A 219 1.02 -19.33 -10.29
N PHE A 220 -0.10 -18.62 -10.07
CA PHE A 220 -0.93 -18.11 -11.16
C PHE A 220 -0.15 -17.13 -12.05
N VAL A 221 0.56 -16.16 -11.47
CA VAL A 221 1.32 -15.16 -12.25
C VAL A 221 2.38 -15.82 -13.11
N ARG A 222 3.11 -16.81 -12.58
CA ARG A 222 4.11 -17.58 -13.33
C ARG A 222 3.48 -18.38 -14.47
N ALA A 223 2.34 -19.01 -14.23
CA ALA A 223 1.61 -19.75 -15.27
C ALA A 223 1.09 -18.82 -16.38
N ALA A 224 0.48 -17.68 -16.01
CA ALA A 224 0.03 -16.68 -16.97
C ALA A 224 1.18 -16.08 -17.78
N LEU A 225 2.35 -15.87 -17.17
CA LEU A 225 3.54 -15.41 -17.87
C LEU A 225 4.06 -16.46 -18.87
N ALA A 226 4.13 -17.72 -18.45
CA ALA A 226 4.57 -18.81 -19.30
C ALA A 226 3.66 -19.00 -20.53
N GLU A 227 2.35 -18.79 -20.36
CA GLU A 227 1.36 -18.77 -21.45
C GLU A 227 1.54 -17.55 -22.37
N ALA A 228 1.60 -16.35 -21.79
CA ALA A 228 1.52 -15.10 -22.55
C ALA A 228 2.86 -14.65 -23.18
N ALA A 229 3.98 -15.03 -22.58
CA ALA A 229 5.33 -14.68 -23.03
C ALA A 229 6.31 -15.85 -22.79
N PRO A 230 6.23 -16.92 -23.60
CA PRO A 230 7.05 -18.12 -23.42
C PRO A 230 8.55 -17.82 -23.34
N GLY A 231 9.23 -18.53 -22.45
CA GLY A 231 10.67 -18.39 -22.23
C GLY A 231 11.06 -17.24 -21.30
N ARG A 232 10.11 -16.48 -20.75
CA ARG A 232 10.39 -15.49 -19.69
C ARG A 232 10.08 -16.06 -18.31
N ASP A 233 10.80 -15.55 -17.31
CA ASP A 233 10.53 -15.79 -15.90
C ASP A 233 10.29 -14.46 -15.17
N CYS A 234 9.73 -14.53 -13.97
CA CYS A 234 9.52 -13.37 -13.10
C CYS A 234 10.17 -13.52 -11.74
N LEU A 235 10.65 -12.39 -11.21
CA LEU A 235 11.02 -12.23 -9.82
C LEU A 235 9.90 -11.48 -9.09
N ARG A 236 9.42 -12.03 -7.98
CA ARG A 236 8.42 -11.40 -7.11
C ARG A 236 9.10 -10.71 -5.93
N LEU A 237 8.68 -9.49 -5.64
CA LEU A 237 9.05 -8.71 -4.47
C LEU A 237 7.77 -8.45 -3.65
N PRO A 238 7.52 -9.25 -2.58
CA PRO A 238 6.29 -9.17 -1.82
C PRO A 238 6.09 -7.80 -1.17
N ARG A 239 4.89 -7.23 -1.31
CA ARG A 239 4.47 -5.93 -0.75
C ARG A 239 5.41 -4.76 -1.07
N ALA A 240 6.27 -4.88 -2.09
CA ALA A 240 7.26 -3.86 -2.39
C ALA A 240 6.65 -2.58 -2.96
N TYR A 241 5.47 -2.66 -3.60
CA TYR A 241 4.81 -1.50 -4.19
C TYR A 241 3.87 -0.84 -3.17
N CYS A 242 4.28 0.33 -2.69
CA CYS A 242 3.61 1.11 -1.64
C CYS A 242 3.34 0.34 -0.32
N GLY A 243 4.13 -0.70 -0.01
CA GLY A 243 3.93 -1.51 1.20
C GLY A 243 2.71 -2.44 1.17
N PHE A 244 2.03 -2.53 0.01
CA PHE A 244 0.72 -3.18 -0.10
C PHE A 244 0.66 -4.20 -1.23
N GLN A 245 1.03 -3.80 -2.45
CA GLN A 245 0.97 -4.69 -3.61
C GLN A 245 2.32 -5.39 -3.84
N ASP A 246 2.25 -6.61 -4.34
CA ASP A 246 3.45 -7.31 -4.79
C ASP A 246 3.94 -6.72 -6.10
N LEU A 247 5.26 -6.59 -6.22
CA LEU A 247 5.89 -6.15 -7.45
C LEU A 247 6.51 -7.35 -8.17
N TYR A 248 6.24 -7.48 -9.46
CA TYR A 248 6.81 -8.50 -10.33
C TYR A 248 7.74 -7.85 -11.34
N LEU A 249 8.95 -8.40 -11.46
CA LEU A 249 9.97 -7.99 -12.41
C LEU A 249 10.13 -9.10 -13.47
N VAL A 250 10.05 -8.75 -14.74
CA VAL A 250 10.14 -9.68 -15.87
C VAL A 250 11.26 -9.23 -16.81
N GLY A 251 12.30 -10.06 -16.90
CA GLY A 251 13.47 -9.83 -17.76
C GLY A 251 13.25 -10.26 -19.21
N ALA A 252 14.33 -10.28 -19.99
CA ALA A 252 14.31 -10.77 -21.36
C ALA A 252 14.04 -12.29 -21.42
N PRO A 253 13.60 -12.84 -22.57
CA PRO A 253 13.49 -14.30 -22.74
C PRO A 253 14.82 -15.02 -22.43
N GLY A 254 14.75 -16.07 -21.64
CA GLY A 254 15.90 -16.84 -21.16
C GLY A 254 16.66 -16.22 -19.98
N GLU A 255 16.28 -15.01 -19.54
CA GLU A 255 16.88 -14.35 -18.39
C GLU A 255 16.19 -14.76 -17.09
N THR A 256 16.96 -15.30 -16.14
CA THR A 256 16.52 -15.45 -14.75
C THR A 256 17.08 -14.29 -13.93
N LEU A 257 16.18 -13.44 -13.43
CA LEU A 257 16.57 -12.30 -12.60
C LEU A 257 16.97 -12.76 -11.20
N ALA A 258 18.16 -12.35 -10.75
CA ALA A 258 18.53 -12.44 -9.35
C ALA A 258 17.81 -11.33 -8.55
N PRO A 259 17.44 -11.55 -7.28
CA PRO A 259 16.89 -10.47 -6.45
C PRO A 259 17.88 -9.31 -6.29
N PRO A 260 17.38 -8.07 -6.16
CA PRO A 260 18.24 -6.96 -5.77
C PRO A 260 18.91 -7.27 -4.42
N PRO A 261 20.23 -7.02 -4.27
CA PRO A 261 20.97 -7.45 -3.09
C PRO A 261 20.47 -6.77 -1.80
N VAL A 262 19.98 -5.53 -1.89
CA VAL A 262 19.26 -4.83 -0.82
C VAL A 262 18.14 -4.03 -1.47
N LEU A 263 16.90 -4.31 -1.06
CA LEU A 263 15.76 -3.44 -1.33
C LEU A 263 15.34 -2.79 -0.02
N ASP A 264 15.68 -1.53 0.16
CA ASP A 264 15.39 -0.77 1.36
C ASP A 264 14.09 0.01 1.15
N LEU A 265 12.97 -0.59 1.55
CA LEU A 265 11.65 0.04 1.48
C LEU A 265 11.48 1.16 2.50
N GLY A 266 12.49 1.41 3.32
CA GLY A 266 12.47 2.39 4.39
C GLY A 266 11.87 1.85 5.69
N PRO A 267 11.99 2.63 6.76
CA PRO A 267 11.34 2.30 8.01
C PRO A 267 9.83 2.16 7.87
N ASP A 268 9.23 1.30 8.68
CA ASP A 268 7.80 1.24 8.89
C ASP A 268 7.45 1.94 10.21
N GLY A 269 6.21 2.40 10.34
CA GLY A 269 5.77 3.09 11.54
C GLY A 269 4.50 3.90 11.39
N HIS A 270 3.95 4.31 12.53
CA HIS A 270 2.75 5.12 12.60
C HIS A 270 2.80 6.11 13.76
N VAL A 271 2.11 7.24 13.58
CA VAL A 271 1.68 8.09 14.69
C VAL A 271 0.44 7.42 15.32
N GLU A 272 0.54 7.01 16.58
CA GLU A 272 -0.52 6.25 17.26
C GLU A 272 -1.33 7.08 18.25
N LYS A 273 -0.75 8.17 18.74
CA LYS A 273 -1.42 9.03 19.71
C LYS A 273 -1.09 10.48 19.44
N VAL A 274 -2.15 11.28 19.42
CA VAL A 274 -2.10 12.74 19.37
C VAL A 274 -2.97 13.25 20.50
N ALA A 275 -2.38 13.96 21.45
CA ALA A 275 -3.07 14.45 22.65
C ALA A 275 -2.70 15.90 22.95
N PHE A 276 -3.60 16.60 23.64
CA PHE A 276 -3.41 17.99 24.06
C PHE A 276 -3.41 18.06 25.59
N PRO A 277 -2.28 17.78 26.28
CA PRO A 277 -2.19 17.90 27.74
C PRO A 277 -2.44 19.32 28.25
N GLY A 278 -2.37 20.33 27.37
CA GLY A 278 -2.81 21.69 27.62
C GLY A 278 -3.14 22.39 26.30
N ARG A 279 -3.74 23.58 26.34
CA ARG A 279 -4.18 24.31 25.13
C ARG A 279 -3.05 24.60 24.14
N GLU A 280 -1.85 24.81 24.65
CA GLU A 280 -0.64 25.15 23.87
C GLU A 280 0.39 24.02 23.89
N ARG A 281 -0.01 22.81 24.27
CA ARG A 281 0.90 21.67 24.36
C ARG A 281 0.35 20.49 23.60
N LEU A 282 1.13 20.01 22.65
CA LEU A 282 0.83 18.85 21.82
C LEU A 282 1.75 17.70 22.23
N SER A 283 1.18 16.56 22.56
CA SER A 283 1.88 15.30 22.81
C SER A 283 1.64 14.37 21.63
N LEU A 284 2.74 13.84 21.08
CA LEU A 284 2.74 12.90 19.96
C LEU A 284 3.51 11.66 20.37
N SER A 285 2.95 10.48 20.09
CA SER A 285 3.69 9.23 20.22
C SER A 285 3.30 8.23 19.15
N GLY A 286 4.19 7.29 18.91
CA GLY A 286 3.99 6.22 17.96
C GLY A 286 5.11 5.19 18.04
N TRP A 287 5.27 4.45 16.97
CA TRP A 287 6.42 3.57 16.79
C TRP A 287 6.99 3.73 15.38
N ALA A 288 8.26 3.37 15.25
CA ALA A 288 8.93 3.24 13.97
C ALA A 288 10.02 2.16 14.08
N ARG A 289 10.22 1.38 13.02
CA ARG A 289 11.18 0.28 12.92
C ARG A 289 11.80 0.30 11.53
N ASP A 290 13.07 -0.03 11.40
CA ASP A 290 13.72 -0.28 10.12
C ASP A 290 13.70 -1.80 9.83
N PRO A 291 12.84 -2.30 8.92
CA PRO A 291 12.76 -3.73 8.63
C PRO A 291 14.03 -4.28 7.97
N SER A 292 14.83 -3.42 7.35
CA SER A 292 16.06 -3.84 6.65
C SER A 292 17.16 -4.27 7.60
N THR A 293 17.19 -3.70 8.82
CA THR A 293 18.21 -3.98 9.85
C THR A 293 17.65 -4.61 11.12
N ASP A 294 16.34 -4.84 11.17
CA ASP A 294 15.61 -5.31 12.35
C ASP A 294 15.93 -4.47 13.61
N SER A 295 16.05 -3.16 13.43
CA SER A 295 16.50 -2.22 14.46
C SER A 295 15.61 -0.96 14.47
N PRO A 296 15.64 -0.13 15.52
CA PRO A 296 15.01 1.19 15.45
C PRO A 296 15.59 2.00 14.28
N PRO A 297 14.79 2.88 13.65
CA PRO A 297 15.32 3.80 12.65
C PRO A 297 16.40 4.70 13.26
N ALA A 298 17.27 5.25 12.41
CA ALA A 298 18.30 6.21 12.84
C ALA A 298 17.67 7.45 13.51
N ALA A 299 16.52 7.91 13.00
CA ALA A 299 15.74 8.98 13.60
C ALA A 299 14.27 8.93 13.18
N VAL A 300 13.40 9.53 14.01
CA VAL A 300 12.08 10.01 13.62
C VAL A 300 12.08 11.52 13.68
N GLU A 301 11.81 12.19 12.56
CA GLU A 301 11.75 13.65 12.48
C GLU A 301 10.30 14.14 12.41
N LEU A 302 10.01 15.17 13.20
CA LEU A 302 8.74 15.89 13.16
C LEU A 302 9.00 17.27 12.58
N HIS A 303 8.22 17.66 11.57
CA HIS A 303 8.24 19.00 10.99
C HIS A 303 6.89 19.67 11.23
N LEU A 304 6.94 20.86 11.81
CA LEU A 304 5.78 21.62 12.26
C LEU A 304 5.49 22.82 11.36
N GLY A 305 4.25 23.30 11.39
CA GLY A 305 3.76 24.42 10.58
C GLY A 305 4.51 25.75 10.70
N ASP A 306 5.31 25.95 11.75
CA ASP A 306 6.14 27.14 11.95
C ASP A 306 7.59 26.96 11.47
N GLY A 307 7.88 25.85 10.78
CA GLY A 307 9.20 25.52 10.26
C GLY A 307 10.13 24.84 11.26
N ARG A 308 9.72 24.68 12.52
CA ARG A 308 10.51 23.90 13.49
C ARG A 308 10.56 22.43 13.10
N SER A 309 11.72 21.82 13.31
CA SER A 309 11.93 20.38 13.18
C SER A 309 12.52 19.79 14.45
N LEU A 310 12.06 18.60 14.82
CA LEU A 310 12.55 17.85 15.98
C LEU A 310 13.00 16.48 15.52
N SER A 311 14.21 16.07 15.91
CA SER A 311 14.76 14.75 15.59
C SER A 311 14.81 13.88 16.83
N LEU A 312 14.11 12.74 16.80
CA LEU A 312 14.03 11.77 17.88
C LEU A 312 14.92 10.57 17.53
N THR A 313 15.95 10.34 18.34
CA THR A 313 16.93 9.25 18.16
C THR A 313 16.92 8.24 19.31
N ARG A 314 16.04 8.44 20.30
CA ARG A 314 15.86 7.55 21.44
C ARG A 314 14.53 6.84 21.33
N PHE A 315 14.58 5.52 21.39
CA PHE A 315 13.41 4.66 21.24
C PHE A 315 13.20 3.80 22.48
N SER A 316 11.93 3.55 22.82
CA SER A 316 11.53 2.68 23.91
C SER A 316 11.08 1.31 23.39
N VAL A 317 11.20 0.29 24.23
CA VAL A 317 10.61 -1.03 23.95
C VAL A 317 9.08 -0.94 23.99
N ARG A 318 8.41 -1.65 23.08
CA ARG A 318 6.95 -1.74 22.98
C ARG A 318 6.50 -3.20 23.10
N PRO A 319 6.28 -3.70 24.33
CA PRO A 319 5.90 -5.11 24.56
C PRO A 319 4.55 -5.51 23.96
N ASP A 320 3.72 -4.52 23.62
CA ASP A 320 2.43 -4.67 22.95
C ASP A 320 2.55 -4.93 21.44
N LEU A 321 3.72 -4.68 20.86
CA LEU A 321 4.03 -4.93 19.45
C LEU A 321 4.81 -6.25 19.32
N PRO A 322 4.73 -6.95 18.18
CA PRO A 322 5.37 -8.26 18.01
C PRO A 322 6.90 -8.21 17.93
N TRP A 323 7.51 -7.03 18.08
CA TRP A 323 8.94 -6.80 17.89
C TRP A 323 9.64 -6.65 19.25
N PRO A 324 10.72 -7.42 19.51
CA PRO A 324 11.38 -7.41 20.82
C PRO A 324 12.24 -6.15 21.05
N GLY A 325 12.64 -5.44 19.99
CA GLY A 325 13.55 -4.30 20.06
C GLY A 325 12.87 -2.95 20.36
N PRO A 326 13.66 -1.91 20.69
CA PRO A 326 13.16 -0.55 20.81
C PRO A 326 12.58 -0.05 19.48
N CYS A 327 11.38 0.52 19.52
CA CYS A 327 10.70 1.08 18.35
C CYS A 327 9.73 2.21 18.71
N GLY A 328 9.36 2.37 19.98
CA GLY A 328 8.45 3.43 20.44
C GLY A 328 9.14 4.79 20.48
N TRP A 329 8.45 5.84 20.07
CA TRP A 329 8.89 7.21 20.20
C TRP A 329 7.77 8.08 20.79
N GLN A 330 8.16 9.11 21.52
CA GLN A 330 7.23 10.10 22.06
C GLN A 330 7.91 11.47 22.18
N THR A 331 7.13 12.52 22.06
CA THR A 331 7.59 13.89 22.25
C THR A 331 6.44 14.80 22.67
N GLU A 332 6.79 15.90 23.33
CA GLU A 332 5.88 17.01 23.60
C GLU A 332 6.42 18.27 22.92
N VAL A 333 5.52 19.03 22.29
CA VAL A 333 5.85 20.26 21.59
C VAL A 333 4.91 21.36 22.02
N GLU A 334 5.46 22.55 22.23
CA GLU A 334 4.66 23.74 22.46
C GLU A 334 4.10 24.25 21.13
N LEU A 335 2.79 24.44 21.08
CA LEU A 335 2.10 25.06 19.96
C LEU A 335 2.02 26.57 20.19
N PRO A 336 2.32 27.40 19.17
CA PRO A 336 2.09 28.83 19.26
C PRO A 336 0.63 29.12 19.65
N ALA A 337 0.37 30.18 20.42
CA ALA A 337 -0.99 30.55 20.85
C ALA A 337 -1.98 30.72 19.67
N ALA A 338 -1.49 31.12 18.50
CA ALA A 338 -2.27 31.28 17.27
C ALA A 338 -2.44 29.99 16.45
N ALA A 339 -1.82 28.88 16.87
CA ALA A 339 -1.93 27.61 16.18
C ALA A 339 -3.36 27.06 16.29
N ASN A 340 -3.97 26.76 15.14
CA ASN A 340 -5.21 25.98 15.08
C ASN A 340 -4.86 24.53 14.80
N PRO A 341 -4.99 23.59 15.76
CA PRO A 341 -4.64 22.20 15.54
C PRO A 341 -5.40 21.52 14.38
N GLY A 342 -6.59 22.03 14.05
CA GLY A 342 -7.39 21.59 12.90
C GLY A 342 -6.63 21.70 11.57
N SER A 343 -5.89 22.79 11.41
CA SER A 343 -5.15 23.10 10.19
C SER A 343 -3.64 23.17 10.42
N TRP A 344 -3.14 22.93 11.64
CA TRP A 344 -1.73 23.07 11.97
C TRP A 344 -0.93 21.95 11.31
N PRO A 345 -0.01 22.26 10.40
CA PRO A 345 0.75 21.27 9.65
C PRO A 345 1.66 20.40 10.53
N LEU A 346 1.74 19.13 10.16
CA LEU A 346 2.60 18.11 10.77
C LEU A 346 3.05 17.12 9.70
N VAL A 347 4.36 16.97 9.53
CA VAL A 347 4.96 15.86 8.77
C VAL A 347 5.84 15.06 9.72
N VAL A 348 5.66 13.74 9.73
CA VAL A 348 6.46 12.81 10.51
C VAL A 348 7.17 11.87 9.56
N LEU A 349 8.50 11.93 9.56
CA LEU A 349 9.37 11.10 8.73
C LEU A 349 10.17 10.14 9.61
N ALA A 350 10.44 8.94 9.11
CA ALA A 350 11.39 8.02 9.71
C ALA A 350 12.57 7.82 8.76
N TYR A 351 13.78 7.82 9.32
CA TYR A 351 15.03 7.68 8.59
C TYR A 351 15.66 6.33 8.94
N GLY A 352 15.80 5.47 7.95
CA GLY A 352 16.47 4.19 8.10
C GLY A 352 17.97 4.37 8.28
N THR A 353 18.59 3.36 8.87
CA THR A 353 20.04 3.31 9.07
C THR A 353 20.81 3.23 7.75
N GLY A 354 20.18 2.67 6.70
CA GLY A 354 20.69 2.64 5.32
C GLY A 354 20.50 3.93 4.52
N GLY A 355 19.94 4.99 5.14
CA GLY A 355 19.66 6.27 4.48
C GLY A 355 18.31 6.35 3.78
N SER A 356 17.52 5.28 3.79
CA SER A 356 16.13 5.27 3.36
C SER A 356 15.24 6.15 4.25
N ARG A 357 14.09 6.53 3.71
CA ARG A 357 13.17 7.46 4.36
C ARG A 357 11.75 7.03 4.11
N SER A 358 10.94 7.11 5.15
CA SER A 358 9.51 6.78 5.08
C SER A 358 8.67 7.89 5.68
N ILE A 359 7.49 8.07 5.10
CA ILE A 359 6.49 9.02 5.57
C ILE A 359 5.58 8.26 6.53
N LEU A 360 5.66 8.59 7.82
CA LEU A 360 4.76 8.02 8.84
C LEU A 360 3.45 8.82 8.94
N HIS A 361 3.51 10.12 8.66
CA HIS A 361 2.37 11.02 8.56
C HIS A 361 2.71 12.25 7.71
N ALA A 362 1.76 12.72 6.89
CA ALA A 362 1.88 14.00 6.21
C ALA A 362 0.51 14.69 6.19
N GLY A 363 0.35 15.77 6.95
CA GLY A 363 -0.95 16.41 7.05
C GLY A 363 -1.04 17.51 8.10
N SER A 364 -2.15 17.55 8.82
CA SER A 364 -2.34 18.42 9.99
C SER A 364 -2.23 17.60 11.28
N VAL A 365 -2.15 18.31 12.42
CA VAL A 365 -2.23 17.67 13.75
C VAL A 365 -3.58 16.99 13.93
N ALA A 366 -4.67 17.61 13.49
CA ALA A 366 -6.00 16.99 13.54
C ALA A 366 -6.09 15.74 12.66
N SER A 367 -5.48 15.73 11.47
CA SER A 367 -5.49 14.52 10.64
C SER A 367 -4.65 13.40 11.24
N ALA A 368 -3.53 13.71 11.90
CA ALA A 368 -2.77 12.73 12.66
C ALA A 368 -3.61 12.13 13.79
N HIS A 369 -4.41 12.96 14.48
CA HIS A 369 -5.33 12.50 15.51
C HIS A 369 -6.42 11.59 14.95
N VAL A 370 -7.05 11.95 13.83
CA VAL A 370 -8.06 11.13 13.17
C VAL A 370 -7.49 9.80 12.69
N ALA A 371 -6.29 9.80 12.10
CA ALA A 371 -5.61 8.58 11.66
C ALA A 371 -5.28 7.66 12.84
N ALA A 372 -4.74 8.22 13.93
CA ALA A 372 -4.45 7.51 15.18
C ALA A 372 -5.70 6.85 15.79
N GLU A 373 -6.80 7.60 15.92
CA GLU A 373 -8.05 7.06 16.47
C GLU A 373 -8.70 6.02 15.54
N ARG A 374 -8.58 6.18 14.21
CA ARG A 374 -9.04 5.17 13.26
C ARG A 374 -8.26 3.86 13.41
N ALA A 375 -6.93 3.93 13.41
CA ALA A 375 -6.07 2.76 13.59
C ALA A 375 -6.35 2.04 14.93
N ARG A 376 -6.56 2.81 16.00
CA ARG A 376 -6.95 2.28 17.32
C ARG A 376 -8.30 1.56 17.28
N ARG A 377 -9.30 2.13 16.60
CA ARG A 377 -10.62 1.51 16.43
C ARG A 377 -10.54 0.21 15.64
N GLU A 378 -9.75 0.19 14.56
CA GLU A 378 -9.53 -1.00 13.74
C GLU A 378 -8.82 -2.11 14.52
N ALA A 379 -7.80 -1.77 15.31
CA ALA A 379 -7.11 -2.71 16.18
C ALA A 379 -8.06 -3.34 17.22
N LEU A 380 -8.88 -2.52 17.90
CA LEU A 380 -9.90 -2.98 18.85
C LEU A 380 -10.95 -3.87 18.17
N PHE A 381 -11.39 -3.51 16.96
CA PHE A 381 -12.34 -4.31 16.20
C PHE A 381 -11.76 -5.66 15.77
N ALA A 382 -10.50 -5.69 15.30
CA ALA A 382 -9.80 -6.91 14.95
C ALA A 382 -9.59 -7.83 16.16
N GLU A 383 -9.24 -7.27 17.32
CA GLU A 383 -9.14 -8.00 18.58
C GLU A 383 -10.49 -8.59 19.01
N ALA A 384 -11.56 -7.78 19.00
CA ALA A 384 -12.91 -8.23 19.31
C ALA A 384 -13.37 -9.36 18.37
N SER A 385 -13.08 -9.24 17.07
CA SER A 385 -13.38 -10.25 16.06
C SER A 385 -12.62 -11.55 16.31
N ARG A 386 -11.31 -11.49 16.57
CA ARG A 386 -10.50 -12.67 16.93
C ARG A 386 -11.03 -13.36 18.19
N ARG A 387 -11.40 -12.59 19.21
CA ARG A 387 -11.99 -13.11 20.45
C ARG A 387 -13.34 -13.77 20.19
N HIS A 388 -14.18 -13.18 19.34
CA HIS A 388 -15.47 -13.75 18.96
C HIS A 388 -15.30 -15.10 18.24
N VAL A 389 -14.40 -15.19 17.25
CA VAL A 389 -14.09 -16.44 16.54
C VAL A 389 -13.58 -17.50 17.52
N ARG A 390 -12.63 -17.15 18.40
CA ARG A 390 -12.11 -18.07 19.42
C ARG A 390 -13.20 -18.60 20.34
N LEU A 391 -14.06 -17.72 20.86
CA LEU A 391 -15.17 -18.11 21.73
C LEU A 391 -16.19 -18.98 20.99
N GLY A 392 -16.45 -18.70 19.71
CA GLY A 392 -17.27 -19.54 18.84
C GLY A 392 -16.72 -20.94 18.72
N TRP A 393 -15.42 -21.07 18.45
CA TRP A 393 -14.74 -22.36 18.36
C TRP A 393 -14.73 -23.13 19.70
N GLU A 394 -14.40 -22.46 20.81
CA GLU A 394 -14.45 -23.05 22.15
C GLU A 394 -15.87 -23.55 22.49
N HIS A 395 -16.91 -22.78 22.12
CA HIS A 395 -18.30 -23.18 22.29
C HIS A 395 -18.68 -24.39 21.44
N GLU A 396 -18.23 -24.48 20.18
CA GLU A 396 -18.45 -25.65 19.34
C GLU A 396 -17.76 -26.91 19.88
N VAL A 397 -16.51 -26.78 20.33
CA VAL A 397 -15.75 -27.89 20.96
C VAL A 397 -16.45 -28.37 22.24
N LEU A 398 -16.88 -27.45 23.11
CA LEU A 398 -17.63 -27.80 24.32
C LEU A 398 -18.97 -28.47 23.98
N ARG A 399 -19.69 -27.97 22.98
CA ARG A 399 -20.95 -28.57 22.51
C ARG A 399 -20.72 -29.98 21.98
N ALA A 400 -19.70 -30.20 21.16
CA ALA A 400 -19.34 -31.52 20.65
C ALA A 400 -18.97 -32.49 21.79
N ARG A 401 -18.25 -32.01 22.80
CA ARG A 401 -17.89 -32.82 23.98
C ARG A 401 -19.10 -33.17 24.84
N LEU A 402 -20.02 -32.22 25.06
CA LEU A 402 -21.29 -32.47 25.75
C LEU A 402 -22.13 -33.50 24.98
N ALA A 403 -22.27 -33.33 23.67
CA ALA A 403 -22.99 -34.29 22.82
C ALA A 403 -22.36 -35.70 22.87
N ALA A 404 -21.03 -35.79 22.83
CA ALA A 404 -20.31 -37.06 22.96
C ALA A 404 -20.49 -37.71 24.34
N MET A 405 -20.46 -36.90 25.41
CA MET A 405 -20.74 -37.34 26.77
C MET A 405 -22.18 -37.87 26.89
N GLU A 406 -23.16 -37.12 26.38
CA GLU A 406 -24.58 -37.50 26.38
C GLU A 406 -24.86 -38.76 25.55
N ALA A 407 -24.10 -38.96 24.47
CA ALA A 407 -24.18 -40.15 23.63
C ALA A 407 -23.59 -41.41 24.29
N SER A 408 -22.72 -41.25 25.30
CA SER A 408 -21.99 -42.35 25.93
C SER A 408 -22.89 -43.33 26.69
N ARG A 409 -22.51 -44.61 26.72
CA ARG A 409 -23.26 -45.67 27.43
C ARG A 409 -23.34 -45.41 28.93
N PHE A 410 -22.26 -44.90 29.53
CA PHE A 410 -22.22 -44.54 30.94
C PHE A 410 -23.22 -43.44 31.28
N TRP A 411 -23.28 -42.38 30.48
CA TRP A 411 -24.23 -41.28 30.71
C TRP A 411 -25.68 -41.74 30.58
N LYS A 412 -26.00 -42.52 29.55
CA LYS A 412 -27.33 -43.10 29.36
C LYS A 412 -27.75 -44.03 30.51
N LEU A 413 -26.83 -44.88 30.98
CA LEU A 413 -27.05 -45.75 32.15
C LEU A 413 -27.27 -44.94 33.43
N ARG A 414 -26.46 -43.90 33.64
CA ARG A 414 -26.61 -42.97 34.77
C ARG A 414 -27.99 -42.31 34.74
N CYS A 415 -28.39 -41.73 33.61
CA CYS A 415 -29.71 -41.11 33.45
C CYS A 415 -30.85 -42.10 33.67
N GLY A 416 -30.73 -43.33 33.15
CA GLY A 416 -31.72 -44.39 33.38
C GLY A 416 -31.84 -44.79 34.86
N TRP A 417 -30.72 -44.91 35.57
CA TRP A 417 -30.70 -45.19 37.01
C TRP A 417 -31.35 -44.08 37.84
N PHE A 418 -31.06 -42.80 37.53
CA PHE A 418 -31.71 -41.67 38.19
C PHE A 418 -33.20 -41.58 37.88
N ALA A 419 -33.64 -41.95 36.66
CA ALA A 419 -35.06 -42.04 36.34
C ALA A 419 -35.79 -43.11 37.17
N ILE A 420 -35.17 -44.28 37.38
CA ILE A 420 -35.71 -45.34 38.25
C ILE A 420 -35.79 -44.85 39.70
N LYS A 421 -34.72 -44.23 40.22
CA LYS A 421 -34.74 -43.67 41.58
C LYS A 421 -35.86 -42.66 41.79
N ARG A 422 -36.14 -41.80 40.80
CA ARG A 422 -37.26 -40.85 40.84
C ARG A 422 -38.62 -41.55 40.83
N ALA A 423 -38.81 -42.54 39.96
CA ALA A 423 -40.05 -43.31 39.91
C ALA A 423 -40.35 -44.06 41.23
N LEU A 424 -39.30 -44.42 41.97
CA LEU A 424 -39.39 -45.05 43.29
C LEU A 424 -39.42 -44.05 44.47
N GLY A 425 -39.42 -42.73 44.22
CA GLY A 425 -39.44 -41.70 45.27
C GLY A 425 -38.15 -41.60 46.10
N LEU A 426 -37.04 -42.14 45.60
CA LEU A 426 -35.76 -42.24 46.33
C LEU A 426 -34.85 -41.01 46.15
N THR A 427 -35.22 -40.06 45.29
CA THR A 427 -34.49 -38.79 45.09
C THR A 427 -35.35 -37.74 44.39
N GLU A 428 -35.09 -36.46 44.68
CA GLU A 428 -35.66 -35.30 43.97
C GLU A 428 -34.67 -34.59 43.02
N GLU A 429 -33.43 -35.08 42.92
CA GLU A 429 -32.44 -34.49 42.01
C GLU A 429 -32.88 -34.63 40.54
N ARG A 430 -32.86 -33.50 39.82
CA ARG A 430 -33.19 -33.43 38.39
C ARG A 430 -32.05 -33.94 37.51
#